data_AF-A0A7J2RGA3-F1
#
_entry.id   AF-A0A7J2RGA3-F1
#
_cell.length_a   1.000
_cell.length_b   1.000
_cell.length_c   1.000
_cell.angle_alpha   90.00
_cell.angle_beta   90.00
_cell.angle_gamma   90.00
#
_symmetry.space_group_name_H-M   'P 1'
#
loop_
_entity.id
_entity.type
_entity.pdbx_description
1 polymer ?
#
loop_
_entity_poly.entity_id
_entity_poly.type
_entity_poly.pdbx_seq_one_letter_code
_entity_poly.pdbx_strand_id
1 'polypeptide(L)' 'MKKKYSKTTIGSVTQFYEENDDGLFVCTSQDFVAGDQVDYEDENQKPVEIDTTKEVYFGFEMTQPEI' A
#
# COMPACT_ATOMS: atom_id res chain seq x y z
N MET A 1 -15.97 -19.90 -15.13
CA MET A 1 -16.01 -19.03 -13.92
C MET A 1 -14.81 -18.10 -13.95
N LYS A 2 -14.99 -16.82 -13.60
CA LYS A 2 -13.85 -15.89 -13.42
C LYS A 2 -13.22 -16.17 -12.06
N LYS A 3 -11.90 -16.38 -12.00
CA LYS A 3 -11.18 -16.48 -10.73
C LYS A 3 -11.09 -15.10 -10.09
N LYS A 4 -11.33 -15.02 -8.79
CA LYS A 4 -11.22 -13.80 -7.97
C LYS A 4 -10.34 -14.13 -6.77
N TYR A 5 -9.52 -13.18 -6.34
CA TYR A 5 -8.74 -13.26 -5.12
C TYR A 5 -8.57 -11.84 -4.55
N SER A 6 -8.24 -11.76 -3.27
CA SER A 6 -7.77 -10.55 -2.61
C SER A 6 -6.26 -10.66 -2.41
N LYS A 7 -5.57 -9.51 -2.45
CA LYS A 7 -4.14 -9.38 -2.18
C LYS A 7 -3.97 -8.41 -1.03
N THR A 8 -3.33 -8.86 0.04
CA THR A 8 -3.04 -8.04 1.23
C THR A 8 -1.54 -7.89 1.35
N THR A 9 -1.05 -6.65 1.27
CA THR A 9 0.36 -6.32 1.47
C THR A 9 0.51 -5.65 2.83
N ILE A 10 1.35 -6.21 3.70
CA ILE A 10 1.69 -5.60 5.00
C ILE A 10 3.01 -4.85 4.85
N GLY A 11 3.09 -3.64 5.40
CA GLY A 11 4.26 -2.79 5.27
C GLY A 11 4.25 -1.66 6.30
N SER A 12 5.21 -0.74 6.15
CA SER A 12 5.30 0.48 6.95
C SER A 12 4.91 1.70 6.13
N VAL A 13 4.47 2.75 6.81
CA VAL A 13 4.37 4.09 6.22
C VAL A 13 5.54 4.90 6.76
N THR A 14 6.32 5.50 5.85
CA THR A 14 7.39 6.43 6.18
C THR A 14 6.92 7.83 5.82
N GLN A 15 6.99 8.76 6.78
CA GLN A 15 6.60 10.15 6.58
C GLN A 15 7.81 11.04 6.76
N PHE A 16 7.96 12.01 5.87
CA PHE A 16 9.06 12.96 5.86
C PHE A 16 8.55 14.32 6.33
N TYR A 17 9.24 14.90 7.30
CA TYR A 17 8.88 16.18 7.90
C TYR A 17 10.01 17.19 7.70
N GLU A 18 9.65 18.42 7.39
CA GLU A 18 10.56 19.57 7.34
C GLU A 18 10.05 20.66 8.29
N GLU A 19 10.97 21.37 8.94
CA GLU A 19 10.62 22.50 9.81
C GLU A 19 10.34 23.73 8.94
N ASN A 20 9.21 24.41 9.19
CA ASN A 20 8.83 25.64 8.49
C ASN A 20 9.36 26.90 9.21
N ASP A 21 9.11 28.08 8.63
CA ASP A 21 9.54 29.38 9.18
C ASP A 21 8.96 29.69 10.58
N ASP A 22 7.85 29.02 10.97
CA ASP A 22 7.22 29.15 12.28
C ASP A 22 7.80 28.17 13.34
N GLY A 23 8.79 27.35 12.96
CA GLY A 23 9.38 26.32 13.81
C GLY A 23 8.49 25.08 13.99
N LEU A 24 7.55 24.84 13.07
CA LEU A 24 6.65 23.68 13.06
C LEU A 24 7.12 22.64 12.06
N PHE A 25 7.10 21.36 12.44
CA PHE A 25 7.36 20.25 11.52
C PHE A 25 6.12 19.94 10.69
N VAL A 26 6.25 20.08 9.37
CA VAL A 26 5.20 19.81 8.39
C VAL A 26 5.56 18.57 7.59
N CYS A 27 4.62 17.64 7.45
CA CYS A 27 4.79 16.47 6.59
C CYS A 27 4.85 16.93 5.12
N THR A 28 5.95 16.66 4.43
CA THR A 28 6.16 17.07 3.03
C THR A 28 5.93 15.93 2.04
N SER A 29 6.08 14.68 2.49
CA SER A 29 5.77 13.49 1.71
C SER A 29 5.55 12.27 2.59
N GLN A 30 4.92 11.24 2.02
CA GLN A 30 4.79 9.93 2.65
C GLN A 30 4.94 8.82 1.61
N ASP A 31 5.56 7.72 2.03
CA ASP A 31 5.74 6.52 1.21
C ASP A 31 5.21 5.30 1.97
N PHE A 32 4.56 4.39 1.24
CA PHE A 32 4.28 3.05 1.76
C PHE A 32 5.41 2.10 1.32
N VAL A 33 6.10 1.52 2.30
CA VAL A 33 7.15 0.53 2.08
C VAL A 33 6.56 -0.85 2.33
N ALA A 34 6.32 -1.59 1.25
CA ALA A 34 5.86 -2.98 1.34
C ALA A 34 6.90 -3.84 2.08
N GLY A 35 6.44 -4.62 3.06
CA GLY A 35 7.25 -5.64 3.71
C GLY A 35 7.25 -6.96 2.92
N ASP A 36 7.88 -7.98 3.49
CA ASP A 36 8.01 -9.31 2.86
C ASP A 36 6.69 -10.11 2.84
N GLN A 37 5.73 -9.72 3.68
CA GLN A 37 4.46 -10.43 3.79
C GLN A 37 3.43 -9.91 2.78
N VAL A 38 3.07 -10.78 1.85
CA VAL A 38 1.98 -10.57 0.89
C VAL A 38 1.11 -11.81 0.86
N ASP A 39 -0.14 -11.67 1.30
CA ASP A 39 -1.12 -12.75 1.39
C ASP A 39 -2.11 -12.69 0.23
N TYR A 40 -2.45 -13.85 -0.32
CA TYR A 40 -3.41 -14.00 -1.40
C TYR A 40 -4.52 -14.96 -0.97
N GLU A 41 -5.76 -14.51 -0.98
CA GLU A 41 -6.89 -15.28 -0.48
C GLU A 41 -8.05 -15.34 -1.48
N ASP A 42 -8.73 -16.50 -1.56
CA ASP A 42 -9.96 -16.65 -2.34
C ASP A 42 -11.19 -16.01 -1.66
N GLU A 43 -12.36 -16.16 -2.28
CA GLU A 43 -13.63 -15.64 -1.75
C GLU A 43 -14.06 -16.25 -0.40
N ASN A 44 -13.42 -17.35 0.03
CA ASN A 44 -13.65 -18.03 1.29
C ASN A 44 -12.51 -17.80 2.31
N GLN A 45 -11.64 -16.80 2.08
CA GLN A 45 -10.47 -16.50 2.93
C GLN A 45 -9.48 -17.66 3.02
N LYS A 46 -9.37 -18.47 1.96
CA LYS A 46 -8.38 -19.54 1.91
C LYS A 46 -7.15 -19.07 1.15
N PRO A 47 -5.93 -19.36 1.64
CA PRO A 47 -4.70 -19.07 0.91
C PRO A 47 -4.72 -19.69 -0.49
N VAL A 48 -4.28 -18.93 -1.49
CA VAL A 48 -4.17 -19.38 -2.88
C VAL A 48 -2.82 -19.01 -3.48
N GLU A 49 -2.32 -19.86 -4.39
CA GLU A 49 -1.18 -19.50 -5.23
C GLU A 49 -1.65 -18.71 -6.46
N ILE A 50 -1.05 -17.55 -6.69
CA ILE A 50 -1.33 -16.66 -7.81
C ILE A 50 -0.08 -16.48 -8.66
N ASP A 51 -0.24 -16.52 -9.98
CA ASP A 51 0.79 -16.12 -10.93
C ASP A 51 0.84 -14.59 -11.01
N THR A 52 1.73 -13.99 -10.23
CA THR A 52 1.86 -12.53 -10.11
C THR A 52 2.27 -11.85 -11.41
N THR A 53 2.82 -12.59 -12.39
CA THR A 53 3.16 -12.04 -13.71
C THR A 53 1.94 -11.65 -14.54
N LYS A 54 0.75 -12.10 -14.11
CA LYS A 54 -0.53 -11.79 -14.75
C LYS A 54 -1.31 -10.69 -14.03
N GLU A 55 -0.73 -10.09 -12.99
CA GLU A 55 -1.31 -8.93 -12.33
C GLU A 55 -1.15 -7.69 -13.20
N VAL A 56 -2.24 -6.95 -13.42
CA VAL A 56 -2.17 -5.60 -13.96
C VAL A 56 -2.02 -4.67 -12.77
N TYR A 57 -0.84 -4.09 -12.63
CA TYR A 57 -0.57 -3.12 -11.57
C TYR A 57 -1.49 -1.91 -11.70
N PHE A 58 -2.18 -1.58 -10.63
CA PHE A 58 -2.95 -0.34 -10.49
C PHE A 58 -2.32 0.47 -9.36
N GLY A 59 -1.57 1.50 -9.72
CA GLY A 59 -0.96 2.40 -8.74
C GLY A 59 -2.03 3.17 -7.99
N PHE A 60 -1.87 3.27 -6.68
CA PHE A 60 -2.64 4.19 -5.86
C PHE A 60 -1.73 5.36 -5.47
N GLU A 61 -2.17 6.59 -5.73
CA GLU A 61 -1.52 7.76 -5.14
C GLU A 61 -1.94 7.87 -3.68
N MET A 62 -0.98 7.79 -2.76
CA MET A 62 -1.20 7.98 -1.33
C MET A 62 -1.18 9.47 -1.00
N THR A 63 -2.14 10.23 -1.53
CA THR A 63 -2.23 11.67 -1.29
C THR A 63 -2.74 11.96 0.11
N GLN A 64 -2.14 12.93 0.80
CA GLN A 64 -2.72 13.47 2.02
C GLN A 64 -4.07 14.13 1.69
N PRO A 65 -5.16 13.84 2.42
CA PRO A 65 -6.43 14.51 2.19
C PRO A 65 -6.30 16.01 2.45
N GLU A 66 -6.94 16.82 1.60
CA GLU A 66 -7.11 18.25 1.87
C GLU A 66 -7.94 18.43 3.15
N ILE A 67 -7.50 19.35 4.02
CA ILE A 67 -8.13 19.66 5.32
C ILE A 67 -9.35 20.56 5.11
#